data_AF-A0A2N5JZL9-F1
#
_entry.id   AF-A0A2N5JZL9-F1
#
_cell.length_a   1.000
_cell.length_b   1.000
_cell.length_c   1.000
_cell.angle_alpha   90.00
_cell.angle_beta   90.00
_cell.angle_gamma   90.00
#
_symmetry.space_group_name_H-M   'P 1'
#
loop_
_entity.id
_entity.type
_entity.pdbx_description
1 polymer ?
#
loop_
_entity_poly.entity_id
_entity_poly.type
_entity_poly.pdbx_seq_one_letter_code
_entity_poly.pdbx_strand_id
1 'polypeptide(L)'
;MPPIRFDIWWSETDHKTVKVDSEQLVGEVVSEIKEQLGDRLPESDQTDTIIEYTLFKAVQGRREPILARKRTLAQTRIVEGELMYLANLRAPWWDQPSAATQHLNPQAAAQAVNVQPRACRIQLSAGYSLELAADGVQLSRNFLLTALPQQLVLLEQAKSFAGLPSRLQAVSREQHCAIVQQGAHWLLRAYAYTYVDGRGLSKGMTTMLARSTTIVLGHNGWPINVRLASS
;
A
#
# COMPACT_ATOMS: atom_id res chain seq x y z
N MET A 1 8.25 -22.00 -11.21
CA MET A 1 6.88 -21.48 -10.99
C MET A 1 6.67 -20.22 -11.82
N PRO A 2 5.45 -19.63 -11.96
CA PRO A 2 5.32 -18.34 -12.63
C PRO A 2 6.05 -17.23 -11.84
N PRO A 3 6.63 -16.22 -12.52
CA PRO A 3 7.27 -15.10 -11.85
C PRO A 3 6.27 -14.33 -10.98
N ILE A 4 6.73 -13.87 -9.83
CA ILE A 4 5.93 -13.12 -8.85
C ILE A 4 6.16 -11.63 -9.10
N ARG A 5 5.08 -10.85 -9.13
CA ARG A 5 5.13 -9.39 -9.11
C ARG A 5 4.78 -8.86 -7.74
N PHE A 6 5.57 -7.93 -7.22
CA PHE A 6 5.25 -7.24 -5.97
C PHE A 6 5.73 -5.80 -6.02
N ASP A 7 5.11 -4.94 -5.23
CA ASP A 7 5.53 -3.54 -5.13
C ASP A 7 6.59 -3.41 -4.06
N ILE A 8 7.70 -2.76 -4.39
CA ILE A 8 8.79 -2.52 -3.47
C ILE A 8 8.98 -1.02 -3.24
N TRP A 9 9.05 -0.63 -1.97
CA TRP A 9 9.32 0.73 -1.52
C TRP A 9 10.68 0.80 -0.85
N TRP A 10 11.46 1.83 -1.16
CA TRP A 10 12.77 2.06 -0.53
C TRP A 10 12.89 3.45 0.12
N SER A 11 11.84 4.26 0.04
CA SER A 11 11.66 5.50 0.80
C SER A 11 10.16 5.76 1.04
N GLU A 12 9.81 6.89 1.64
CA GLU A 12 8.40 7.30 1.83
C GLU A 12 7.66 7.58 0.51
N THR A 13 8.38 7.96 -0.54
CA THR A 13 7.81 8.40 -1.82
C THR A 13 8.18 7.49 -2.98
N ASP A 14 9.33 6.81 -2.88
CA ASP A 14 9.91 6.06 -3.98
C ASP A 14 9.54 4.58 -3.91
N HIS A 15 8.97 4.11 -5.01
CA HIS A 15 8.56 2.73 -5.18
C HIS A 15 8.57 2.30 -6.64
N LYS A 16 8.56 0.99 -6.87
CA LYS A 16 8.34 0.38 -8.19
C LYS A 16 7.72 -0.99 -8.04
N THR A 17 6.99 -1.44 -9.04
CA THR A 17 6.63 -2.85 -9.17
C THR A 17 7.82 -3.62 -9.72
N VAL A 18 8.24 -4.67 -9.02
CA VAL A 18 9.27 -5.60 -9.50
C VAL A 18 8.63 -6.90 -9.94
N LYS A 19 9.19 -7.52 -10.96
CA LYS A 19 8.82 -8.84 -11.46
C LYS A 19 10.04 -9.74 -11.34
N VAL A 20 9.91 -10.80 -10.55
CA VAL A 20 11.05 -11.62 -10.13
C VAL A 20 10.68 -13.10 -10.26
N ASP A 21 11.65 -13.96 -10.56
CA ASP A 21 11.38 -15.40 -10.58
C ASP A 21 11.09 -15.91 -9.17
N SER A 22 9.99 -16.63 -9.02
CA SER A 22 9.60 -17.38 -7.82
C SER A 22 10.70 -18.27 -7.23
N GLU A 23 11.59 -18.82 -8.05
CA GLU A 23 12.67 -19.73 -7.62
C GLU A 23 13.94 -18.97 -7.22
N GLN A 24 14.01 -17.66 -7.45
CA GLN A 24 15.17 -16.85 -7.14
C GLN A 24 15.32 -16.68 -5.62
N LEU A 25 16.57 -16.66 -5.14
CA LEU A 25 16.87 -16.50 -3.73
C LEU A 25 16.60 -15.06 -3.28
N VAL A 26 15.98 -14.88 -2.12
CA VAL A 26 15.70 -13.54 -1.56
C VAL A 26 16.94 -12.64 -1.56
N GLY A 27 18.11 -13.20 -1.23
CA GLY A 27 19.36 -12.46 -1.24
C GLY A 27 19.77 -11.93 -2.61
N GLU A 28 19.54 -12.70 -3.67
CA GLU A 28 19.82 -12.29 -5.06
C GLU A 28 18.85 -11.20 -5.50
N VAL A 29 17.57 -11.36 -5.17
CA VAL A 29 16.52 -10.37 -5.46
C VAL A 29 16.83 -9.02 -4.81
N VAL A 30 17.28 -9.03 -3.55
CA VAL A 30 17.71 -7.81 -2.86
C VAL A 30 18.91 -7.16 -3.56
N SER A 31 19.91 -7.95 -3.96
CA SER A 31 21.09 -7.44 -4.66
C SER A 31 20.74 -6.84 -6.02
N GLU A 32 19.92 -7.52 -6.81
CA GLU A 32 19.48 -7.01 -8.12
C GLU A 32 18.67 -5.73 -7.99
N ILE A 33 17.76 -5.65 -7.01
CA ILE A 33 16.99 -4.44 -6.80
C ILE A 33 17.92 -3.31 -6.32
N LYS A 34 18.90 -3.59 -5.45
CA LYS A 34 19.89 -2.60 -5.03
C LYS A 34 20.71 -2.10 -6.23
N GLU A 35 21.21 -2.98 -7.08
CA GLU A 35 21.96 -2.62 -8.28
C GLU A 35 21.14 -1.75 -9.23
N GLN A 36 19.87 -2.09 -9.45
CA GLN A 36 18.95 -1.27 -10.25
C GLN A 36 18.65 0.11 -9.64
N LEU A 37 18.75 0.24 -8.32
CA LEU A 37 18.53 1.50 -7.62
C LEU A 37 19.80 2.37 -7.57
N GLY A 38 20.98 1.75 -7.69
CA GLY A 38 22.28 2.43 -7.71
C GLY A 38 22.43 3.40 -6.54
N ASP A 39 22.83 4.64 -6.85
CA ASP A 39 23.09 5.71 -5.88
C ASP A 39 21.87 6.14 -5.04
N ARG A 40 20.68 5.62 -5.32
CA ARG A 40 19.47 5.88 -4.51
C ARG A 40 19.49 5.15 -3.16
N LEU A 41 20.37 4.18 -2.99
CA LEU A 41 20.57 3.46 -1.74
C LEU A 41 22.02 3.62 -1.27
N PRO A 42 22.27 4.19 -0.09
CA PRO A 42 23.63 4.30 0.43
C PRO A 42 24.24 2.92 0.66
N GLU A 43 25.52 2.77 0.32
CA GLU A 43 26.27 1.52 0.50
C GLU A 43 26.78 1.33 1.92
N SER A 44 27.17 2.43 2.57
CA SER A 44 27.63 2.48 3.96
C SER A 44 26.82 3.49 4.79
N ASP A 45 26.80 3.27 6.10
CA ASP A 45 26.20 4.20 7.05
C ASP A 45 27.16 5.34 7.44
N GLN A 46 26.74 6.19 8.37
CA GLN A 46 27.54 7.33 8.85
C GLN A 46 28.84 6.93 9.56
N THR A 47 29.02 5.64 9.87
CA THR A 47 30.23 5.06 10.49
C THR A 47 31.11 4.31 9.48
N ASP A 48 30.81 4.42 8.19
CA ASP A 48 31.44 3.68 7.09
C ASP A 48 31.24 2.15 7.18
N THR A 49 30.22 1.71 7.92
CA THR A 49 29.83 0.30 8.00
C THR A 49 28.92 -0.03 6.82
N ILE A 50 29.20 -1.13 6.10
CA ILE A 50 28.36 -1.60 4.99
C ILE A 50 26.93 -1.85 5.47
N ILE A 51 25.97 -1.24 4.78
CA ILE A 51 24.54 -1.39 5.09
C ILE A 51 24.03 -2.73 4.56
N GLU A 52 23.53 -3.55 5.47
CA GLU A 52 22.81 -4.77 5.12
C GLU A 52 21.33 -4.44 4.82
N TYR A 53 20.95 -4.51 3.55
CA TYR A 53 19.56 -4.37 3.12
C TYR A 53 18.82 -5.69 3.15
N THR A 54 17.53 -5.65 3.48
CA THR A 54 16.62 -6.80 3.33
C THR A 54 15.22 -6.37 2.90
N LEU A 55 14.41 -7.35 2.50
CA LEU A 55 12.99 -7.18 2.28
C LEU A 55 12.23 -7.26 3.61
N PHE A 56 11.25 -6.39 3.79
CA PHE A 56 10.29 -6.44 4.88
C PHE A 56 8.89 -6.62 4.32
N LYS A 57 8.08 -7.43 5.01
CA LYS A 57 6.68 -7.69 4.67
C LYS A 57 5.78 -7.01 5.70
N ALA A 58 4.69 -6.40 5.24
CA ALA A 58 3.65 -5.88 6.13
C ALA A 58 2.84 -7.06 6.73
N VAL A 59 2.90 -7.24 8.04
CA VAL A 59 2.15 -8.25 8.78
C VAL A 59 1.50 -7.58 9.98
N GLN A 60 0.15 -7.53 10.02
CA GLN A 60 -0.63 -7.03 11.16
C GLN A 60 -0.17 -5.66 11.70
N GLY A 61 0.10 -4.71 10.80
CA GLY A 61 0.55 -3.36 11.16
C GLY A 61 2.03 -3.25 11.55
N ARG A 62 2.81 -4.34 11.45
CA ARG A 62 4.26 -4.35 11.63
C ARG A 62 4.96 -4.68 10.31
N ARG A 63 6.22 -4.26 10.19
CA ARG A 63 7.09 -4.63 9.08
C ARG A 63 8.06 -5.69 9.57
N GLU A 64 7.86 -6.92 9.12
CA GLU A 64 8.70 -8.06 9.53
C GLU A 64 9.79 -8.30 8.50
N PRO A 65 11.07 -8.38 8.91
CA PRO A 65 12.17 -8.64 7.99
C PRO A 65 12.13 -10.08 7.49
N ILE A 66 12.37 -10.27 6.19
CA ILE A 66 12.59 -11.57 5.58
C ILE A 66 14.07 -11.90 5.73
N LEU A 67 14.43 -12.49 6.86
CA LEU A 67 15.82 -12.88 7.18
C LEU A 67 16.29 -14.13 6.41
N ALA A 68 15.40 -14.76 5.65
CA ALA A 68 15.65 -16.00 4.93
C ALA A 68 16.34 -15.78 3.58
N ARG A 69 17.52 -15.13 3.57
CA ARG A 69 18.26 -14.78 2.33
C ARG A 69 18.56 -15.96 1.41
N LYS A 70 18.67 -17.17 1.98
CA LYS A 70 18.93 -18.45 1.27
C LYS A 70 17.66 -19.21 0.87
N ARG A 71 16.47 -18.66 1.12
CA ARG A 71 15.21 -19.24 0.66
C ARG A 71 14.79 -18.62 -0.66
N THR A 72 14.05 -19.38 -1.45
CA THR A 72 13.42 -18.85 -2.67
C THR A 72 12.24 -17.95 -2.32
N LEU A 73 11.86 -17.03 -3.21
CA LEU A 73 10.67 -16.19 -3.00
C LEU A 73 9.42 -17.06 -2.74
N ALA A 74 9.25 -18.17 -3.45
CA ALA A 74 8.14 -19.12 -3.23
C ALA A 74 8.07 -19.66 -1.79
N GLN A 75 9.23 -19.87 -1.14
CA GLN A 75 9.31 -20.36 0.24
C GLN A 75 9.06 -19.28 1.30
N THR A 76 9.04 -18.00 0.92
CA THR A 76 8.85 -16.88 1.85
C THR A 76 7.39 -16.46 2.02
N ARG A 77 6.44 -17.15 1.37
CA ARG A 77 5.02 -16.79 1.35
C ARG A 77 4.78 -15.36 0.82
N ILE A 78 5.67 -14.87 -0.05
CA ILE A 78 5.41 -13.64 -0.81
C ILE A 78 4.42 -13.99 -1.92
N VAL A 79 3.35 -13.23 -2.05
CA VAL A 79 2.29 -13.46 -3.05
C VAL A 79 2.25 -12.37 -4.13
N GLU A 80 1.59 -12.66 -5.25
CA GLU A 80 1.37 -11.70 -6.34
C GLU A 80 0.67 -10.44 -5.82
N GLY A 81 1.23 -9.27 -6.14
CA GLY A 81 0.72 -7.99 -5.68
C GLY A 81 0.91 -7.79 -4.17
N GLU A 82 1.89 -8.42 -3.54
CA GLU A 82 2.24 -8.10 -2.15
C GLU A 82 3.00 -6.78 -2.04
N LEU A 83 2.90 -6.11 -0.89
CA LEU A 83 3.64 -4.89 -0.58
C LEU A 83 4.90 -5.25 0.22
N MET A 84 6.04 -4.86 -0.31
CA MET A 84 7.36 -5.13 0.26
C MET A 84 8.10 -3.81 0.48
N TYR A 85 8.98 -3.81 1.48
CA TYR A 85 9.88 -2.68 1.73
C TYR A 85 11.33 -3.14 1.64
N LEU A 86 12.15 -2.40 0.92
CA LEU A 86 13.60 -2.54 0.96
C LEU A 86 14.16 -1.53 1.94
N ALA A 87 14.85 -1.99 2.97
CA ALA A 87 15.45 -1.10 3.95
C ALA A 87 16.68 -1.73 4.61
N ASN A 88 17.48 -0.86 5.25
CA ASN A 88 18.53 -1.28 6.16
C ASN A 88 17.93 -2.15 7.28
N LEU A 89 18.48 -3.34 7.47
CA LEU A 89 18.03 -4.31 8.46
C LEU A 89 18.10 -3.78 9.90
N ARG A 90 19.11 -2.94 10.19
CA ARG A 90 19.39 -2.43 11.55
C ARG A 90 18.75 -1.08 11.81
N ALA A 91 18.50 -0.29 10.78
CA ALA A 91 17.92 1.04 10.90
C ALA A 91 17.00 1.35 9.71
N PRO A 92 15.80 0.75 9.67
CA PRO A 92 14.89 0.96 8.55
C PRO A 92 14.46 2.42 8.42
N TRP A 93 14.27 2.89 7.19
CA TRP A 93 13.98 4.31 6.93
C TRP A 93 12.66 4.80 7.54
N TRP A 94 11.71 3.91 7.84
CA TRP A 94 10.47 4.27 8.55
C TRP A 94 10.63 4.40 10.06
N ASP A 95 11.74 3.92 10.62
CA ASP A 95 12.11 4.10 12.03
C ASP A 95 13.12 5.26 12.20
N GLN A 96 13.63 5.82 11.09
CA GLN A 96 14.50 6.99 11.10
C GLN A 96 13.67 8.28 10.92
N PRO A 97 13.86 9.30 11.77
CA PRO A 97 13.33 10.63 11.49
C PRO A 97 14.01 11.16 10.22
N SER A 98 13.22 11.40 9.15
CA SER A 98 13.67 11.80 7.81
C SER A 98 14.86 12.77 7.83
N ALA A 99 16.06 12.25 7.58
CA ALA A 99 17.28 13.01 7.41
C ALA A 99 17.48 13.39 5.94
N ALA A 100 16.59 14.23 5.41
CA ALA A 100 16.95 15.10 4.31
C ALA A 100 17.22 16.48 4.92
N THR A 101 18.46 16.96 4.82
CA THR A 101 19.02 18.20 5.42
C THR A 101 19.54 18.07 6.86
N GLN A 102 20.68 17.40 7.04
CA GLN A 102 21.59 17.73 8.16
C GLN A 102 23.00 17.98 7.64
N HIS A 103 23.16 19.08 6.91
CA HIS A 103 24.39 19.86 7.00
C HIS A 103 24.13 21.03 7.98
N LEU A 104 25.03 21.16 8.96
CA LEU A 104 25.28 22.31 9.84
C LEU A 104 24.23 22.64 10.93
N ASN A 105 24.39 22.07 12.13
CA ASN A 105 24.72 22.76 13.40
C ASN A 105 24.41 21.87 14.62
N PRO A 106 25.38 21.50 15.47
CA PRO A 106 25.12 20.75 16.68
C PRO A 106 24.75 21.70 17.83
N GLN A 107 23.53 22.26 17.85
CA GLN A 107 23.05 22.96 19.06
C GLN A 107 21.54 23.16 19.24
N ALA A 108 20.67 22.51 18.46
CA ALA A 108 19.22 22.56 18.71
C ALA A 108 18.65 21.15 18.95
N ALA A 109 18.91 20.63 20.16
CA ALA A 109 18.08 19.58 20.72
C ALA A 109 16.68 20.14 21.03
N ALA A 110 15.66 19.31 20.79
CA ALA A 110 14.25 19.48 21.12
C ALA A 110 13.39 20.31 20.13
N GLN A 111 12.87 19.62 19.10
CA GLN A 111 11.43 19.59 18.81
C GLN A 111 11.17 18.46 17.80
N ALA A 112 10.81 17.27 18.32
CA ALA A 112 10.24 16.22 17.50
C ALA A 112 8.88 16.72 16.97
N VAL A 113 8.82 17.05 15.68
CA VAL A 113 7.53 17.31 15.02
C VAL A 113 6.81 15.97 14.97
N ASN A 114 5.86 15.81 15.88
CA ASN A 114 4.93 14.69 15.91
C ASN A 114 4.06 14.81 14.64
N VAL A 115 4.47 14.17 13.54
CA VAL A 115 3.69 14.12 12.30
C VAL A 115 2.50 13.21 12.57
N GLN A 116 1.44 13.80 13.13
CA GLN A 116 0.22 13.05 13.38
C GLN A 116 -0.36 12.54 12.06
N PRO A 117 -0.72 11.25 11.99
CA PRO A 117 -1.38 10.68 10.83
C PRO A 117 -2.66 11.47 10.53
N ARG A 118 -2.81 11.97 9.29
CA ARG A 118 -4.04 12.65 8.87
C ARG A 118 -5.18 11.65 8.94
N ALA A 119 -6.24 11.93 9.69
CA ALA A 119 -7.41 11.07 9.72
C ALA A 119 -7.99 10.92 8.30
N CYS A 120 -8.26 9.69 7.87
CA CYS A 120 -8.90 9.41 6.60
C CYS A 120 -10.32 8.91 6.86
N ARG A 121 -11.29 9.54 6.21
CA ARG A 121 -12.70 9.15 6.27
C ARG A 121 -13.14 8.69 4.89
N ILE A 122 -13.73 7.52 4.83
CA ILE A 122 -14.36 7.01 3.61
C ILE A 122 -15.87 7.05 3.76
N GLN A 123 -16.57 7.44 2.70
CA GLN A 123 -18.01 7.43 2.61
C GLN A 123 -18.42 6.37 1.60
N LEU A 124 -19.07 5.31 2.09
CA LEU A 124 -19.50 4.17 1.29
C LEU A 124 -20.86 4.39 0.63
N SER A 125 -21.74 5.16 1.26
CA SER A 125 -23.04 5.55 0.71
C SER A 125 -23.50 6.89 1.30
N ALA A 126 -24.62 7.42 0.81
CA ALA A 126 -25.27 8.56 1.46
C ALA A 126 -25.54 8.23 2.94
N GLY A 127 -25.06 9.07 3.85
CA GLY A 127 -25.23 8.90 5.30
C GLY A 127 -24.38 7.80 5.96
N TYR A 128 -23.50 7.10 5.23
CA TYR A 128 -22.65 6.06 5.81
C TYR A 128 -21.17 6.32 5.54
N SER A 129 -20.43 6.62 6.60
CA SER A 129 -18.99 6.88 6.56
C SER A 129 -18.25 6.15 7.66
N LEU A 130 -17.02 5.75 7.37
CA LEU A 130 -16.10 5.09 8.27
C LEU A 130 -14.83 5.92 8.38
N GLU A 131 -14.27 6.01 9.58
CA GLU A 131 -12.91 6.50 9.78
C GLU A 131 -11.94 5.33 9.66
N LEU A 132 -10.86 5.53 8.93
CA LEU A 132 -9.82 4.54 8.75
C LEU A 132 -8.80 4.65 9.88
N ALA A 133 -8.47 3.51 10.46
CA ALA A 133 -7.30 3.36 11.31
C ALA A 133 -6.02 3.43 10.47
N ALA A 134 -4.86 3.59 11.12
CA ALA A 134 -3.57 3.83 10.46
C ALA A 134 -3.10 2.67 9.55
N ASP A 135 -3.68 1.48 9.69
CA ASP A 135 -3.46 0.32 8.82
C ASP A 135 -4.25 0.37 7.50
N GLY A 136 -5.24 1.27 7.43
CA GLY A 136 -6.07 1.49 6.24
C GLY A 136 -7.24 0.53 6.13
N VAL A 137 -7.68 0.26 4.89
CA VAL A 137 -8.80 -0.65 4.62
C VAL A 137 -8.65 -1.34 3.28
N GLN A 138 -9.06 -2.60 3.24
CA GLN A 138 -9.20 -3.35 2.01
C GLN A 138 -10.66 -3.30 1.52
N LEU A 139 -10.84 -2.82 0.30
CA LEU A 139 -12.13 -2.68 -0.34
C LEU A 139 -12.39 -3.89 -1.24
N SER A 140 -13.49 -4.57 -0.96
CA SER A 140 -13.96 -5.73 -1.69
C SER A 140 -15.48 -5.80 -1.65
N ARG A 141 -16.07 -6.68 -2.47
CA ARG A 141 -17.50 -6.93 -2.42
C ARG A 141 -17.91 -7.44 -1.04
N ASN A 142 -17.14 -8.36 -0.45
CA ASN A 142 -17.43 -8.90 0.87
C ASN A 142 -17.42 -7.81 1.94
N PHE A 143 -16.43 -6.90 1.89
CA PHE A 143 -16.40 -5.73 2.76
C PHE A 143 -17.62 -4.83 2.56
N LEU A 144 -18.01 -4.54 1.31
CA LEU A 144 -19.20 -3.71 1.06
C LEU A 144 -20.49 -4.38 1.52
N LEU A 145 -20.62 -5.70 1.36
CA LEU A 145 -21.79 -6.44 1.81
C LEU A 145 -21.96 -6.41 3.33
N THR A 146 -20.85 -6.30 4.08
CA THR A 146 -20.90 -6.20 5.55
C THR A 146 -20.99 -4.76 6.04
N ALA A 147 -20.40 -3.80 5.32
CA ALA A 147 -20.35 -2.40 5.74
C ALA A 147 -21.57 -1.58 5.29
N LEU A 148 -22.21 -1.91 4.16
CA LEU A 148 -23.34 -1.14 3.66
C LEU A 148 -24.63 -1.42 4.44
N PRO A 149 -25.55 -0.43 4.51
CA PRO A 149 -26.90 -0.67 5.00
C PRO A 149 -27.57 -1.85 4.31
N GLN A 150 -28.17 -2.75 5.10
CA GLN A 150 -28.78 -3.98 4.60
C GLN A 150 -29.83 -3.73 3.50
N GLN A 151 -30.57 -2.62 3.59
CA GLN A 151 -31.55 -2.21 2.58
C GLN A 151 -30.91 -1.98 1.20
N LEU A 152 -29.72 -1.36 1.14
CA LEU A 152 -28.99 -1.16 -0.12
C LEU A 152 -28.44 -2.47 -0.66
N VAL A 153 -27.97 -3.35 0.23
CA VAL A 153 -27.49 -4.69 -0.14
C VAL A 153 -28.63 -5.51 -0.76
N LEU A 154 -29.79 -5.55 -0.11
CA LEU A 154 -30.97 -6.26 -0.60
C LEU A 154 -31.46 -5.70 -1.93
N LEU A 155 -31.46 -4.37 -2.11
CA LEU A 155 -31.83 -3.74 -3.37
C LEU A 155 -30.91 -4.18 -4.51
N GLU A 156 -29.60 -4.19 -4.29
CA GLU A 156 -28.61 -4.61 -5.29
C GLU A 156 -28.69 -6.11 -5.59
N GLN A 157 -28.99 -6.94 -4.59
CA GLN A 157 -29.26 -8.36 -4.79
C GLN A 157 -30.54 -8.56 -5.63
N ALA A 158 -31.63 -7.85 -5.33
CA ALA A 158 -32.87 -7.92 -6.08
C ALA A 158 -32.68 -7.51 -7.56
N LYS A 159 -31.89 -6.45 -7.83
CA LYS A 159 -31.50 -6.08 -9.20
C LYS A 159 -30.81 -7.25 -9.90
N SER A 160 -29.83 -7.88 -9.25
CA SER A 160 -29.16 -9.04 -9.83
C SER A 160 -30.12 -10.20 -10.11
N PHE A 161 -31.05 -10.51 -9.20
CA PHE A 161 -32.02 -11.59 -9.41
C PHE A 161 -32.97 -11.29 -10.57
N ALA A 162 -33.29 -10.02 -10.79
CA ALA A 162 -34.09 -9.55 -11.92
C ALA A 162 -33.29 -9.40 -13.24
N GLY A 163 -32.01 -9.77 -13.26
CA GLY A 163 -31.14 -9.61 -14.44
C GLY A 163 -30.73 -8.17 -14.74
N LEU A 164 -30.93 -7.24 -13.79
CA LEU A 164 -30.54 -5.84 -13.92
C LEU A 164 -29.09 -5.62 -13.47
N PRO A 165 -28.38 -4.60 -14.01
CA PRO A 165 -27.03 -4.27 -13.59
C PRO A 165 -26.95 -3.98 -12.08
N SER A 166 -26.06 -4.70 -11.39
CA SER A 166 -25.73 -4.45 -9.98
C SER A 166 -24.33 -3.88 -9.85
N ARG A 167 -24.21 -2.79 -9.10
CA ARG A 167 -22.91 -2.16 -8.79
C ARG A 167 -22.05 -3.04 -7.92
N LEU A 168 -22.66 -3.78 -6.98
CA LEU A 168 -21.93 -4.72 -6.12
C LEU A 168 -21.33 -5.88 -6.91
N GLN A 169 -21.97 -6.30 -8.02
CA GLN A 169 -21.44 -7.35 -8.88
C GLN A 169 -20.23 -6.92 -9.71
N ALA A 170 -20.05 -5.62 -9.98
CA ALA A 170 -18.85 -5.11 -10.63
C ALA A 170 -17.62 -5.09 -9.69
N VAL A 171 -17.83 -5.21 -8.37
CA VAL A 171 -16.75 -5.22 -7.36
C VAL A 171 -16.17 -6.62 -7.21
N SER A 172 -14.85 -6.73 -7.05
CA SER A 172 -14.15 -8.02 -6.87
C SER A 172 -14.56 -8.68 -5.55
N ARG A 173 -14.73 -10.01 -5.54
CA ARG A 173 -15.13 -10.77 -4.33
C ARG A 173 -14.04 -10.76 -3.26
N GLU A 174 -12.77 -10.87 -3.67
CA GLU A 174 -11.63 -10.99 -2.75
C GLU A 174 -11.04 -9.63 -2.40
N GLN A 175 -10.23 -9.07 -3.29
CA GLN A 175 -9.62 -7.75 -3.14
C GLN A 175 -9.89 -6.95 -4.41
N HIS A 176 -10.45 -5.76 -4.26
CA HIS A 176 -10.63 -4.86 -5.40
C HIS A 176 -9.59 -3.75 -5.38
N CYS A 177 -9.47 -3.05 -4.26
CA CYS A 177 -8.36 -2.14 -3.98
C CYS A 177 -8.13 -2.07 -2.47
N ALA A 178 -7.04 -1.44 -2.05
CA ALA A 178 -6.83 -1.06 -0.65
C ALA A 178 -6.49 0.42 -0.56
N ILE A 179 -6.98 1.06 0.49
CA ILE A 179 -6.53 2.38 0.91
C ILE A 179 -5.59 2.15 2.07
N VAL A 180 -4.34 2.61 1.96
CA VAL A 180 -3.31 2.37 2.99
C VAL A 180 -2.64 3.67 3.36
N GLN A 181 -2.24 3.78 4.62
CA GLN A 181 -1.42 4.90 5.07
C GLN A 181 0.06 4.55 4.96
N GLN A 182 0.84 5.47 4.41
CA GLN A 182 2.28 5.37 4.32
C GLN A 182 2.92 6.71 4.66
N GLY A 183 3.61 6.77 5.80
CA GLY A 183 4.10 8.02 6.37
C GLY A 183 2.95 9.02 6.57
N ALA A 184 3.11 10.23 6.04
CA ALA A 184 2.09 11.28 6.07
C ALA A 184 1.02 11.17 4.97
N HIS A 185 1.11 10.17 4.08
CA HIS A 185 0.30 10.08 2.87
C HIS A 185 -0.69 8.91 2.91
N TRP A 186 -1.84 9.13 2.28
CA TRP A 186 -2.83 8.09 2.01
C TRP A 186 -2.75 7.68 0.56
N LEU A 187 -2.72 6.38 0.31
CA LEU A 187 -2.55 5.81 -1.01
C LEU A 187 -3.70 4.87 -1.33
N LEU A 188 -4.01 4.71 -2.61
CA LEU A 188 -4.89 3.68 -3.13
C LEU A 188 -4.11 2.71 -4.01
N ARG A 189 -4.26 1.43 -3.72
CA ARG A 189 -3.66 0.32 -4.47
C ARG A 189 -4.72 -0.51 -5.15
N ALA A 190 -4.65 -0.65 -6.47
CA ALA A 190 -5.62 -1.42 -7.25
C ALA A 190 -5.21 -2.91 -7.35
N TYR A 191 -6.08 -3.81 -6.90
CA TYR A 191 -5.96 -5.26 -7.13
C TYR A 191 -6.85 -5.73 -8.30
N ALA A 192 -7.83 -4.91 -8.66
CA ALA A 192 -8.67 -5.00 -9.84
C ALA A 192 -8.82 -3.60 -10.45
N TYR A 193 -9.33 -3.53 -11.68
CA TYR A 193 -9.50 -2.26 -12.40
C TYR A 193 -10.39 -1.30 -11.61
N THR A 194 -9.81 -0.17 -11.18
CA THR A 194 -10.44 0.82 -10.30
C THR A 194 -10.38 2.18 -10.96
N TYR A 195 -11.36 3.05 -10.75
CA TYR A 195 -11.28 4.43 -11.22
C TYR A 195 -11.06 5.37 -10.05
N VAL A 196 -10.16 6.34 -10.20
CA VAL A 196 -9.86 7.38 -9.22
C VAL A 196 -10.06 8.73 -9.89
N ASP A 197 -11.04 9.50 -9.43
CA ASP A 197 -11.47 10.77 -10.02
C ASP A 197 -11.69 10.67 -11.55
N GLY A 198 -12.31 9.57 -11.97
CA GLY A 198 -12.61 9.26 -13.38
C GLY A 198 -11.44 8.65 -14.16
N ARG A 199 -10.23 8.58 -13.60
CA ARG A 199 -9.05 7.98 -14.25
C ARG A 199 -8.92 6.50 -13.90
N GLY A 200 -8.74 5.65 -14.92
CA GLY A 200 -8.55 4.22 -14.73
C GLY A 200 -7.19 3.88 -14.12
N LEU A 201 -7.21 3.00 -13.12
CA LEU A 201 -6.06 2.44 -12.43
C LEU A 201 -6.07 0.92 -12.61
N SER A 202 -5.05 0.40 -13.30
CA SER A 202 -4.94 -1.03 -13.61
C SER A 202 -4.47 -1.84 -12.40
N LYS A 203 -4.65 -3.16 -12.45
CA LYS A 203 -4.18 -4.08 -11.41
C LYS A 203 -2.67 -3.88 -11.16
N GLY A 204 -2.30 -3.79 -9.88
CA GLY A 204 -0.94 -3.57 -9.39
C GLY A 204 -0.54 -2.09 -9.31
N MET A 205 -1.33 -1.17 -9.87
CA MET A 205 -0.99 0.25 -9.80
C MET A 205 -1.40 0.87 -8.47
N THR A 206 -0.58 1.81 -8.01
CA THR A 206 -0.83 2.61 -6.80
C THR A 206 -0.91 4.09 -7.17
N THR A 207 -1.76 4.84 -6.47
CA THR A 207 -1.85 6.30 -6.63
C THR A 207 -2.04 6.98 -5.28
N MET A 208 -1.53 8.20 -5.15
CA MET A 208 -1.72 8.99 -3.93
C MET A 208 -3.12 9.60 -3.93
N LEU A 209 -3.80 9.50 -2.78
CA LEU A 209 -5.11 10.11 -2.61
C LEU A 209 -4.96 11.60 -2.33
N ALA A 210 -5.79 12.39 -3.03
CA ALA A 210 -5.91 13.82 -2.77
C ALA A 210 -6.76 14.04 -1.50
N ARG A 211 -6.91 15.31 -1.09
CA ARG A 211 -7.73 15.67 0.08
C ARG A 211 -9.18 15.20 -0.05
N SER A 212 -9.71 15.19 -1.28
CA SER A 212 -11.02 14.63 -1.62
C SER A 212 -10.86 13.84 -2.91
N THR A 213 -11.24 12.57 -2.88
CA THR A 213 -11.08 11.65 -4.02
C THR A 213 -12.31 10.77 -4.16
N THR A 214 -12.78 10.58 -5.40
CA THR A 214 -13.84 9.64 -5.73
C THR A 214 -13.23 8.38 -6.30
N ILE A 215 -13.48 7.25 -5.66
CA ILE A 215 -13.05 5.93 -6.11
C ILE A 215 -14.28 5.21 -6.67
N VAL A 216 -14.16 4.56 -7.83
CA VAL A 216 -15.19 3.65 -8.34
C VAL A 216 -14.57 2.26 -8.51
N LEU A 217 -15.15 1.28 -7.81
CA LEU A 217 -14.68 -0.09 -7.80
C LEU A 217 -15.22 -0.86 -9.01
N GLY A 218 -14.47 -0.92 -10.11
CA GLY A 218 -14.86 -1.57 -11.35
C GLY A 218 -15.67 -0.66 -12.26
N HIS A 219 -15.90 -1.11 -13.50
CA HIS A 219 -16.67 -0.34 -14.48
C HIS A 219 -18.13 -0.23 -14.04
N ASN A 220 -18.62 1.01 -13.86
CA ASN A 220 -19.94 1.31 -13.29
C ASN A 220 -20.21 0.65 -11.92
N GLY A 221 -19.15 0.33 -11.17
CA GLY A 221 -19.29 -0.35 -9.90
C GLY A 221 -19.60 0.59 -8.75
N TRP A 222 -19.14 0.22 -7.55
CA TRP A 222 -19.51 0.93 -6.34
C TRP A 222 -18.67 2.20 -6.15
N PRO A 223 -19.28 3.41 -6.05
CA PRO A 223 -18.56 4.64 -5.77
C PRO A 223 -18.28 4.80 -4.26
N ILE A 224 -17.09 5.28 -3.92
CA ILE A 224 -16.64 5.57 -2.56
C ILE A 224 -15.99 6.95 -2.58
N ASN A 225 -16.43 7.85 -1.71
CA ASN A 225 -15.79 9.15 -1.55
C ASN A 225 -14.81 9.08 -0.39
N VAL A 226 -13.56 9.46 -0.62
CA VAL A 226 -12.53 9.54 0.41
C VAL A 226 -12.26 11.00 0.73
N ARG A 227 -12.16 11.32 2.02
CA ARG A 227 -11.78 12.64 2.52
C ARG A 227 -10.67 12.50 3.55
N LEU A 228 -9.59 13.23 3.32
CA LEU A 228 -8.47 13.33 4.26
C LEU A 228 -8.66 14.58 5.11
N ALA A 229 -8.44 14.46 6.42
CA ALA A 229 -8.45 15.61 7.32
C ALA A 229 -7.37 16.62 6.90
N SER A 230 -7.73 17.91 6.94
CA SER A 230 -6.73 18.98 6.88
C SER A 230 -5.96 19.02 8.20
N SER A 231 -4.64 19.05 8.08
CA SER A 231 -3.74 19.57 9.12
C SER A 231 -4.08 21.01 9.47
#